data_AF-A0A958X4B8-F1
#
_entry.id   AF-A0A958X4B8-F1
#
_cell.length_a   1.000
_cell.length_b   1.000
_cell.length_c   1.000
_cell.angle_alpha   90.00
_cell.angle_beta   90.00
_cell.angle_gamma   90.00
#
_symmetry.space_group_name_H-M   'P 1'
#
loop_
_entity.id
_entity.type
_entity.pdbx_description
1 polymer ?
#
loop_
_entity_poly.entity_id
_entity_poly.type
_entity_poly.pdbx_seq_one_letter_code
_entity_poly.pdbx_strand_id
1 'polypeptide(L)'
;MKTRFFYLLFTFLFCLDIISAQTKVRIRVLDENDQPLKYIRLTLSGTNLPIETQSNGEYALEFPPGEAEIVFYPPQGYERISPPNGSILLPADKSRTIEIWLARKGDDTRELESFSRILSKKESEKTRLQLENETLKARLEQLEADQQNTQVLRDSLQNMLRKNNNITTDLSREIGALNETLELKRELYYKNIAAELLVYADRLKDLRDALPRVRDAFIDQRAMDRFDRTIVAYNIARDSVLHNYEGSTVIVRALWGSELSNELGQLYEETLEDVHKQTVLPLNTTVLDQFRAVRAEEVRPAKARKKVDKAANIAFEKLNNQIPKLESNIKVMLAKLEASFH
;
A
#
# COMPACT_ATOMS: atom_id res chain seq x y z
N MET A 1 -4.83 37.00 49.55
CA MET A 1 -4.91 36.56 50.97
C MET A 1 -5.61 35.22 51.00
N LYS A 2 -5.20 34.34 51.94
CA LYS A 2 -5.45 32.88 52.06
C LYS A 2 -4.38 32.03 51.37
N THR A 3 -3.20 31.90 52.02
CA THR A 3 -2.76 30.71 52.84
C THR A 3 -2.24 29.61 51.92
N ARG A 4 -0.95 29.43 51.60
CA ARG A 4 0.31 29.51 52.40
C ARG A 4 0.18 28.80 53.75
N PHE A 5 -0.06 27.49 53.74
CA PHE A 5 0.12 26.61 54.90
C PHE A 5 0.12 25.13 54.50
N PHE A 6 1.09 24.67 53.72
CA PHE A 6 1.34 23.22 53.54
C PHE A 6 2.78 22.95 53.08
N TYR A 7 3.74 23.50 53.82
CA TYR A 7 5.14 23.07 53.82
C TYR A 7 5.53 22.94 55.29
N LEU A 8 5.36 21.76 55.89
CA LEU A 8 6.04 21.30 57.12
C LEU A 8 5.36 20.03 57.67
N LEU A 9 5.34 18.94 56.89
CA LEU A 9 5.16 17.60 57.48
C LEU A 9 5.55 16.46 56.51
N PHE A 10 6.73 16.53 55.89
CA PHE A 10 7.33 15.35 55.24
C PHE A 10 8.85 15.39 55.31
N THR A 11 9.36 15.72 56.51
CA THR A 11 10.77 15.60 56.88
C THR A 11 10.83 14.87 58.21
N PHE A 12 10.51 13.58 58.20
CA PHE A 12 10.95 12.62 59.21
C PHE A 12 10.71 11.22 58.67
N LEU A 13 11.73 10.36 58.74
CA LEU A 13 11.71 8.92 58.43
C LEU A 13 11.79 8.52 56.94
N PHE A 14 12.89 8.91 56.30
CA PHE A 14 13.72 7.90 55.61
C PHE A 14 15.10 7.93 56.27
N CYS A 15 15.14 7.47 57.53
CA CYS A 15 16.35 6.92 58.09
C CYS A 15 16.67 5.68 57.26
N LEU A 16 17.62 5.86 56.33
CA LEU A 16 18.74 4.94 56.11
C LEU A 16 18.49 3.49 56.55
N ASP A 17 17.68 2.75 55.81
CA ASP A 17 17.99 1.35 55.58
C ASP A 17 18.98 1.29 54.42
N ILE A 18 20.22 1.72 54.70
CA ILE A 18 21.37 1.11 54.04
C ILE A 18 21.37 -0.32 54.59
N ILE A 19 20.54 -1.19 54.01
CA ILE A 19 20.81 -2.61 54.02
C ILE A 19 22.12 -2.70 53.24
N SER A 20 23.23 -2.70 53.99
CA SER A 20 24.54 -3.08 53.52
C SER A 20 24.33 -4.46 52.90
N ALA A 21 24.21 -4.52 51.58
CA ALA A 21 24.12 -5.78 50.86
C ALA A 21 25.44 -6.51 51.07
N GLN A 22 25.50 -7.38 52.08
CA GLN A 22 26.69 -8.15 52.36
C GLN A 22 27.02 -8.99 51.11
N THR A 23 28.20 -8.78 50.57
CA THR A 23 28.73 -9.48 49.40
C THR A 23 29.23 -10.83 49.88
N LYS A 24 28.63 -11.91 49.36
CA LYS A 24 29.04 -13.28 49.65
C LYS A 24 30.11 -13.70 48.67
N VAL A 25 31.33 -13.88 49.15
CA VAL A 25 32.48 -14.34 48.36
C VAL A 25 32.87 -15.74 48.82
N ARG A 26 33.16 -16.63 47.88
CA ARG A 26 33.66 -17.98 48.19
C ARG A 26 35.17 -17.97 48.22
N ILE A 27 35.76 -18.51 49.28
CA ILE A 27 37.19 -18.73 49.43
C ILE A 27 37.41 -20.24 49.40
N ARG A 28 38.44 -20.69 48.70
CA ARG A 28 38.90 -22.07 48.67
C ARG A 28 40.37 -22.12 49.06
N VAL A 29 40.69 -22.92 50.06
CA VAL A 29 42.06 -23.09 50.56
C VAL A 29 42.62 -24.41 50.06
N LEU A 30 43.79 -24.35 49.45
CA LEU A 30 44.42 -25.45 48.74
C LEU A 30 45.83 -25.68 49.31
N ASP A 31 46.27 -26.93 49.30
CA ASP A 31 47.64 -27.31 49.65
C ASP A 31 48.60 -27.23 48.44
N GLU A 32 49.87 -27.58 48.68
CA GLU A 32 50.91 -27.68 47.67
C GLU A 32 50.57 -28.60 46.46
N ASN A 33 49.53 -29.43 46.55
CA ASN A 33 49.11 -30.40 45.54
C ASN A 33 47.70 -30.11 44.94
N ASP A 34 47.19 -28.88 45.07
CA ASP A 34 45.84 -28.48 44.62
C ASP A 34 44.72 -29.27 45.33
N GLN A 35 45.01 -29.82 46.52
CA GLN A 35 44.02 -30.50 47.33
C GLN A 35 43.38 -29.54 48.33
N PRO A 36 42.05 -29.61 48.51
CA PRO A 36 41.36 -28.76 49.47
C PRO A 36 41.82 -29.05 50.89
N LEU A 37 42.31 -28.00 51.58
CA LEU A 37 42.71 -28.07 52.98
C LEU A 37 41.48 -27.92 53.87
N LYS A 38 41.11 -29.01 54.55
CA LYS A 38 39.91 -29.12 55.38
C LYS A 38 40.17 -28.65 56.82
N TYR A 39 39.20 -27.97 57.41
CA TYR A 39 39.22 -27.54 58.82
C TYR A 39 40.44 -26.70 59.22
N ILE A 40 41.00 -25.95 58.26
CA ILE A 40 42.11 -25.04 58.52
C ILE A 40 41.56 -23.72 59.04
N ARG A 41 42.16 -23.24 60.14
CA ARG A 41 41.88 -21.92 60.72
C ARG A 41 42.75 -20.85 60.08
N LEU A 42 42.12 -19.95 59.33
CA LEU A 42 42.72 -18.74 58.81
C LEU A 42 42.35 -17.53 59.67
N THR A 43 43.26 -16.59 59.82
CA THR A 43 42.96 -15.31 60.48
C THR A 43 42.83 -14.21 59.42
N LEU A 44 41.79 -13.40 59.57
CA LEU A 44 41.48 -12.28 58.68
C LEU A 44 41.75 -10.95 59.38
N SER A 45 42.39 -10.00 58.70
CA SER A 45 42.47 -8.63 59.22
C SER A 45 41.13 -7.92 59.05
N GLY A 46 40.59 -7.32 60.11
CA GLY A 46 39.31 -6.60 60.11
C GLY A 46 38.12 -7.36 60.72
N THR A 47 38.21 -8.67 60.89
CA THR A 47 37.23 -9.47 61.65
C THR A 47 37.98 -10.31 62.68
N ASN A 48 37.74 -10.10 63.99
CA ASN A 48 38.39 -10.85 65.08
C ASN A 48 37.99 -12.35 65.15
N LEU A 49 37.48 -12.93 64.06
CA LEU A 49 36.99 -14.30 63.99
C LEU A 49 37.92 -15.16 63.14
N PRO A 50 38.43 -16.29 63.68
CA PRO A 50 39.12 -17.28 62.87
C PRO A 50 38.11 -17.93 61.91
N ILE A 51 38.50 -18.03 60.65
CA ILE A 51 37.74 -18.69 59.61
C ILE A 51 38.17 -20.15 59.55
N GLU A 52 37.23 -21.10 59.63
CA GLU A 52 37.52 -22.52 59.50
C GLU A 52 36.97 -23.07 58.19
N THR A 53 37.82 -23.66 57.36
CA THR A 53 37.39 -24.24 56.08
C THR A 53 36.53 -25.49 56.27
N GLN A 54 35.55 -25.68 55.38
CA GLN A 54 34.65 -26.82 55.41
C GLN A 54 35.34 -28.09 54.88
N SER A 55 34.62 -29.21 54.85
CA SER A 55 35.11 -30.52 54.40
C SER A 55 35.55 -30.56 52.92
N ASN A 56 35.20 -29.55 52.14
CA ASN A 56 35.61 -29.32 50.75
C ASN A 56 36.70 -28.25 50.61
N GLY A 57 37.28 -27.77 51.72
CA GLY A 57 38.28 -26.70 51.75
C GLY A 57 37.75 -25.30 51.45
N GLU A 58 36.42 -25.14 51.38
CA GLU A 58 35.80 -23.85 51.08
C GLU A 58 35.29 -23.14 52.34
N TYR A 59 35.15 -21.82 52.22
CA TYR A 59 34.48 -20.98 53.18
C TYR A 59 33.71 -19.87 52.46
N ALA A 60 32.50 -19.57 52.93
CA ALA A 60 31.72 -18.47 52.40
C ALA A 60 31.85 -17.27 53.34
N LEU A 61 32.38 -16.19 52.81
CA LEU A 61 32.70 -14.97 53.53
C LEU A 61 31.70 -13.87 53.16
N GLU A 62 31.11 -13.20 54.15
CA GLU A 62 30.12 -12.12 53.96
C GLU A 62 30.72 -10.78 54.39
N PHE A 63 30.87 -9.83 53.45
CA PHE A 63 31.50 -8.52 53.71
C PHE A 63 30.62 -7.36 53.25
N PRO A 64 30.65 -6.20 53.91
CA PRO A 64 29.94 -5.01 53.42
C PRO A 64 30.43 -4.61 52.02
N PRO A 65 29.55 -4.07 51.15
CA PRO A 65 29.87 -3.84 49.74
C PRO A 65 30.90 -2.70 49.56
N GLY A 66 32.00 -2.98 48.84
CA GLY A 66 33.10 -2.06 48.54
C GLY A 66 34.41 -2.78 48.20
N GLU A 67 35.43 -2.04 47.73
CA GLU A 67 36.80 -2.57 47.59
C GLU A 67 37.37 -2.81 48.99
N ALA A 68 37.23 -4.04 49.49
CA ALA A 68 37.86 -4.46 50.74
C ALA A 68 39.14 -5.25 50.42
N GLU A 69 40.25 -4.83 51.01
CA GLU A 69 41.47 -5.63 51.05
C GLU A 69 41.35 -6.62 52.21
N ILE A 70 41.50 -7.90 51.90
CA ILE A 70 41.50 -8.95 52.90
C ILE A 70 42.90 -9.48 53.09
N VAL A 71 43.41 -9.41 54.32
CA VAL A 71 44.71 -9.97 54.70
C VAL A 71 44.53 -11.31 55.41
N PHE A 72 45.22 -12.34 54.94
CA PHE A 72 45.19 -13.71 55.47
C PHE A 72 46.51 -14.06 56.17
N TYR A 73 46.43 -14.73 57.33
CA TYR A 73 47.60 -15.29 58.01
C TYR A 73 47.60 -16.83 57.94
N PRO A 74 48.71 -17.46 57.51
CA PRO A 74 48.79 -18.93 57.45
C PRO A 74 48.77 -19.55 58.86
N PRO A 75 48.16 -20.72 59.03
CA PRO A 75 48.14 -21.44 60.30
C PRO A 75 49.54 -21.99 60.66
N GLN A 76 49.72 -22.38 61.92
CA GLN A 76 50.96 -23.00 62.38
C GLN A 76 51.29 -24.26 61.55
N GLY A 77 52.55 -24.37 61.11
CA GLY A 77 53.01 -25.49 60.28
C GLY A 77 52.81 -25.30 58.77
N TYR A 78 52.20 -24.19 58.34
CA TYR A 78 52.07 -23.84 56.93
C TYR A 78 52.70 -22.47 56.59
N GLU A 79 53.11 -22.31 55.35
CA GLU A 79 53.56 -21.09 54.69
C GLU A 79 52.62 -20.75 53.54
N ARG A 80 52.58 -19.47 53.17
CA ARG A 80 51.62 -18.94 52.20
C ARG A 80 52.30 -18.79 50.85
N ILE A 81 51.77 -19.49 49.85
CA ILE A 81 52.31 -19.48 48.48
C ILE A 81 51.62 -18.40 47.64
N SER A 82 50.28 -18.30 47.74
CA SER A 82 49.49 -17.30 47.01
C SER A 82 48.23 -16.94 47.80
N PRO A 83 47.91 -15.64 47.94
CA PRO A 83 48.66 -14.47 47.48
C PRO A 83 49.95 -14.26 48.31
N PRO A 84 51.09 -13.87 47.71
CA PRO A 84 52.37 -13.78 48.41
C PRO A 84 52.38 -12.70 49.52
N ASN A 85 51.75 -11.55 49.24
CA ASN A 85 51.58 -10.45 50.20
C ASN A 85 50.49 -10.74 51.25
N GLY A 86 49.72 -11.82 51.11
CA GLY A 86 48.62 -12.13 52.02
C GLY A 86 47.35 -11.36 51.77
N SER A 87 47.35 -10.45 50.81
CA SER A 87 46.25 -9.52 50.58
C SER A 87 45.55 -9.81 49.26
N ILE A 88 44.22 -9.76 49.26
CA ILE A 88 43.41 -9.91 48.04
C ILE A 88 42.35 -8.81 48.01
N LEU A 89 42.20 -8.20 46.84
CA LEU A 89 41.06 -7.34 46.55
C LEU A 89 39.86 -8.21 46.19
N LEU A 90 38.76 -8.04 46.90
CA LEU A 90 37.54 -8.80 46.62
C LEU A 90 36.97 -8.46 45.23
N PRO A 91 36.58 -9.46 44.43
CA PRO A 91 35.93 -9.21 43.14
C PRO A 91 34.51 -8.65 43.35
N ALA A 92 34.11 -7.67 42.55
CA ALA A 92 32.73 -7.16 42.52
C ALA A 92 31.73 -8.20 42.00
N ASP A 93 32.22 -9.18 41.22
CA ASP A 93 31.44 -10.31 40.69
C ASP A 93 31.31 -11.43 41.73
N LYS A 94 30.07 -11.65 42.18
CA LYS A 94 29.67 -12.58 43.25
C LYS A 94 29.85 -14.06 42.90
N SER A 95 30.19 -14.39 41.67
CA SER A 95 30.34 -15.78 41.21
C SER A 95 31.76 -16.33 41.39
N ARG A 96 32.76 -15.46 41.59
CA ARG A 96 34.18 -15.84 41.60
C ARG A 96 34.61 -16.42 42.95
N THR A 97 35.30 -17.55 42.89
CA THR A 97 35.96 -18.18 44.04
C THR A 97 37.38 -17.67 44.13
N ILE A 98 37.77 -17.19 45.32
CA ILE A 98 39.13 -16.79 45.65
C ILE A 98 39.90 -18.03 46.10
N GLU A 99 41.03 -18.33 45.45
CA GLU A 99 41.89 -19.46 45.83
C GLU A 99 43.07 -18.96 46.68
N ILE A 100 43.29 -19.59 47.84
CA ILE A 100 44.42 -19.36 48.73
C ILE A 100 45.25 -20.63 48.77
N TRP A 101 46.55 -20.51 48.51
CA TRP A 101 47.46 -21.64 48.41
C TRP A 101 48.47 -21.61 49.56
N LEU A 102 48.56 -22.73 50.28
CA LEU A 102 49.44 -22.93 51.43
C LEU A 102 50.38 -24.13 51.19
N ALA A 103 51.60 -24.07 51.70
CA ALA A 103 52.56 -25.18 51.73
C ALA A 103 52.89 -25.56 53.17
N ARG A 104 53.28 -26.80 53.46
CA ARG A 104 53.80 -27.19 54.79
C ARG A 104 55.23 -26.70 55.01
N LYS A 105 55.54 -26.21 56.22
CA LYS A 105 56.88 -25.74 56.62
C LYS A 105 57.91 -26.86 56.65
N GLY A 106 59.12 -26.59 56.14
CA GLY A 106 60.29 -27.47 56.27
C GLY A 106 60.74 -28.19 54.99
N ASP A 107 60.22 -27.81 53.82
CA ASP A 107 60.67 -28.31 52.51
C ASP A 107 60.65 -27.19 51.45
N ASP A 108 61.68 -26.34 51.48
CA ASP A 108 61.86 -25.18 50.61
C ASP A 108 61.78 -25.54 49.10
N THR A 109 62.10 -26.80 48.74
CA THR A 109 62.02 -27.27 47.35
C THR A 109 60.57 -27.46 46.88
N ARG A 110 59.69 -27.98 47.74
CA ARG A 110 58.26 -28.15 47.45
C ARG A 110 57.50 -26.84 47.36
N GLU A 111 57.90 -25.84 48.14
CA GLU A 111 57.32 -24.49 48.07
C GLU A 111 57.58 -23.85 46.70
N LEU A 112 58.84 -23.90 46.23
CA LEU A 112 59.25 -23.36 44.93
C LEU A 112 58.55 -24.08 43.76
N GLU A 113 58.43 -25.41 43.82
CA GLU A 113 57.70 -26.18 42.81
C GLU A 113 56.21 -25.82 42.74
N SER A 114 55.59 -25.61 43.90
CA SER A 114 54.18 -25.21 44.01
C SER A 114 53.96 -23.79 43.51
N PHE A 115 54.85 -22.85 43.86
CA PHE A 115 54.81 -21.48 43.37
C PHE A 115 54.97 -21.42 41.85
N SER A 116 55.93 -22.17 41.29
CA SER A 116 56.15 -22.28 39.84
C SER A 116 54.90 -22.80 39.10
N ARG A 117 54.23 -23.82 39.67
CA ARG A 117 52.99 -24.39 39.11
C ARG A 117 51.84 -23.37 39.12
N ILE A 118 51.66 -22.66 40.23
CA ILE A 118 50.62 -21.64 40.37
C ILE A 118 50.88 -20.48 39.40
N LEU A 119 52.13 -20.03 39.30
CA LEU A 119 52.53 -19.00 38.35
C LEU A 119 52.22 -19.42 36.92
N SER A 120 52.57 -20.64 36.52
CA SER A 120 52.24 -21.18 35.19
C SER A 120 50.72 -21.28 34.95
N LYS A 121 49.94 -21.70 35.95
CA LYS A 121 48.46 -21.70 35.90
C LYS A 121 47.90 -20.28 35.70
N LYS A 122 48.49 -19.28 36.37
CA LYS A 122 48.07 -17.88 36.25
C LYS A 122 48.52 -17.23 34.95
N GLU A 123 49.70 -17.56 34.44
CA GLU A 123 50.20 -17.10 33.15
C GLU A 123 49.39 -17.67 31.98
N SER A 124 49.02 -18.95 32.04
CA SER A 124 48.13 -19.57 31.05
C SER A 124 46.71 -18.99 31.10
N GLU A 125 46.17 -18.74 32.30
CA GLU A 125 44.88 -18.07 32.47
C GLU A 125 44.91 -16.64 31.91
N LYS A 126 45.98 -15.88 32.17
CA LYS A 126 46.19 -14.54 31.61
C LYS A 126 46.25 -14.58 30.09
N THR A 127 47.03 -15.50 29.52
CA THR A 127 47.17 -15.63 28.05
C THR A 127 45.85 -16.01 27.40
N ARG A 128 45.09 -16.93 28.02
CA ARG A 128 43.73 -17.29 27.57
C ARG A 128 42.79 -16.08 27.56
N LEU A 129 42.76 -15.31 28.65
CA LEU A 129 41.92 -14.11 28.76
C LEU A 129 42.35 -13.02 27.76
N GLN A 130 43.65 -12.90 27.47
CA GLN A 130 44.13 -11.98 26.44
C GLN A 130 43.62 -12.37 25.05
N LEU A 131 43.71 -13.65 24.69
CA LEU A 131 43.19 -14.16 23.41
C LEU A 131 41.67 -13.99 23.29
N GLU A 132 40.93 -14.25 24.37
CA GLU A 132 39.48 -14.04 24.41
C GLU A 132 39.13 -12.55 24.20
N ASN A 133 39.85 -11.64 24.84
CA ASN A 133 39.66 -10.20 24.64
C ASN A 133 39.96 -9.75 23.20
N GLU A 134 41.01 -10.29 22.58
CA GLU A 134 41.31 -10.02 21.16
C GLU A 134 40.20 -10.52 20.24
N THR A 135 39.69 -11.72 20.50
CA THR A 135 38.57 -12.30 19.75
C THR A 135 37.30 -11.46 19.89
N LEU A 136 37.00 -11.00 21.11
CA LEU A 136 35.85 -10.14 21.38
C LEU A 136 35.97 -8.77 20.71
N LYS A 137 37.17 -8.18 20.66
CA LYS A 137 37.42 -6.92 19.93
C LYS A 137 37.18 -7.09 18.43
N ALA A 138 37.74 -8.14 17.83
CA ALA A 138 37.51 -8.41 16.40
C ALA A 138 36.02 -8.60 16.09
N ARG A 139 35.27 -9.24 17.00
CA ARG A 139 33.82 -9.43 16.85
C ARG A 139 33.04 -8.12 17.01
N LEU A 140 33.49 -7.21 17.87
CA LEU A 140 32.91 -5.88 18.03
C LEU A 140 33.08 -5.06 16.74
N GLU A 141 34.29 -5.04 16.18
CA GLU A 141 34.59 -4.34 14.92
C GLU A 141 33.73 -4.87 13.76
N GLN A 142 33.53 -6.19 13.68
CA GLN A 142 32.66 -6.79 12.68
C GLN A 142 31.18 -6.36 12.84
N LEU A 143 30.66 -6.32 14.07
CA LEU A 143 29.30 -5.87 14.34
C LEU A 143 29.10 -4.39 13.99
N GLU A 144 30.10 -3.54 14.24
CA GLU A 144 30.07 -2.14 13.85
C GLU A 144 30.02 -1.97 12.32
N ALA A 145 30.80 -2.77 11.58
CA ALA A 145 30.76 -2.78 10.12
C ALA A 145 29.40 -3.25 9.57
N ASP A 146 28.82 -4.31 10.14
CA ASP A 146 27.50 -4.81 9.75
C ASP A 146 26.39 -3.79 10.04
N GLN A 147 26.50 -3.06 11.15
CA GLN A 147 25.58 -1.98 11.50
C GLN A 147 25.67 -0.81 10.50
N GLN A 148 26.88 -0.42 10.08
CA GLN A 148 27.08 0.61 9.06
C GLN A 148 26.48 0.17 7.71
N ASN A 149 26.74 -1.07 7.28
CA ASN A 149 26.15 -1.62 6.06
C ASN A 149 24.61 -1.59 6.11
N THR A 150 24.03 -2.00 7.23
CA THR A 150 22.57 -1.97 7.45
C THR A 150 22.00 -0.55 7.34
N GLN A 151 22.74 0.45 7.82
CA GLN A 151 22.32 1.85 7.72
C GLN A 151 22.32 2.36 6.28
N VAL A 152 23.37 2.04 5.49
CA VAL A 152 23.43 2.40 4.06
C VAL A 152 22.27 1.78 3.28
N LEU A 153 21.97 0.50 3.56
CA LEU A 153 20.82 -0.20 2.97
C LEU A 153 19.49 0.49 3.33
N ARG A 154 19.32 0.90 4.59
CA ARG A 154 18.13 1.63 5.04
C ARG A 154 17.97 2.98 4.31
N ASP A 155 19.05 3.74 4.19
CA ASP A 155 19.02 5.06 3.54
C ASP A 155 18.73 4.93 2.03
N SER A 156 19.31 3.93 1.37
CA SER A 156 19.00 3.58 -0.02
C SER A 156 17.52 3.22 -0.20
N LEU A 157 16.97 2.38 0.69
CA LEU A 157 15.56 2.00 0.66
C LEU A 157 14.63 3.18 0.90
N GLN A 158 14.96 4.09 1.82
CA GLN A 158 14.21 5.33 2.02
C GLN A 158 14.22 6.23 0.78
N ASN A 159 15.36 6.33 0.09
CA ASN A 159 15.44 7.07 -1.17
C ASN A 159 14.57 6.45 -2.27
N MET A 160 14.56 5.12 -2.38
CA MET A 160 13.66 4.41 -3.31
C MET A 160 12.18 4.64 -2.96
N LEU A 161 11.81 4.57 -1.68
CA LEU A 161 10.44 4.84 -1.23
C LEU A 161 10.00 6.27 -1.57
N ARG A 162 10.86 7.28 -1.34
CA ARG A 162 10.59 8.66 -1.74
C ARG A 162 10.37 8.79 -3.25
N LYS A 163 11.23 8.16 -4.06
CA LYS A 163 11.08 8.16 -5.52
C LYS A 163 9.76 7.51 -5.95
N ASN A 164 9.41 6.36 -5.37
CA ASN A 164 8.17 5.67 -5.68
C ASN A 164 6.94 6.52 -5.30
N ASN A 165 6.94 7.15 -4.12
CA ASN A 165 5.84 8.02 -3.69
C ASN A 165 5.64 9.21 -4.63
N ASN A 166 6.73 9.81 -5.12
CA ASN A 166 6.65 10.89 -6.11
C ASN A 166 6.03 10.40 -7.42
N ILE A 167 6.49 9.25 -7.94
CA ILE A 167 5.93 8.63 -9.15
C ILE A 167 4.44 8.32 -8.97
N THR A 168 4.04 7.75 -7.84
CA THR A 168 2.63 7.46 -7.54
C THR A 168 1.79 8.74 -7.52
N THR A 169 2.31 9.83 -6.96
CA THR A 169 1.63 11.13 -6.92
C THR A 169 1.46 11.72 -8.33
N ASP A 170 2.50 11.64 -9.16
CA ASP A 170 2.47 12.14 -10.53
C ASP A 170 1.51 11.33 -11.41
N LEU A 171 1.55 10.00 -11.33
CA LEU A 171 0.59 9.13 -12.02
C LEU A 171 -0.84 9.40 -11.58
N SER A 172 -1.08 9.63 -10.28
CA SER A 172 -2.42 9.97 -9.78
C SER A 172 -2.94 11.27 -10.37
N ARG A 173 -2.06 12.27 -10.55
CA ARG A 173 -2.41 13.54 -11.20
C ARG A 173 -2.72 13.36 -12.68
N GLU A 174 -1.91 12.55 -13.39
CA GLU A 174 -2.12 12.27 -14.81
C GLU A 174 -3.43 11.50 -15.04
N ILE A 175 -3.71 10.48 -14.23
CA ILE A 175 -4.98 9.74 -14.26
C ILE A 175 -6.16 10.70 -14.02
N GLY A 176 -6.05 11.63 -13.07
CA GLY A 176 -7.07 12.65 -12.83
C GLY A 176 -7.37 13.51 -14.06
N ALA A 177 -6.32 14.03 -14.71
CA ALA A 177 -6.46 14.87 -15.91
C ALA A 177 -7.02 14.10 -17.12
N LEU A 178 -6.62 12.82 -17.28
CA LEU A 178 -7.15 11.96 -18.33
C LEU A 178 -8.63 11.64 -18.11
N ASN A 179 -9.05 11.40 -16.86
CA ASN A 179 -10.46 11.17 -16.52
C ASN A 179 -11.31 12.42 -16.79
N GLU A 180 -10.83 13.61 -16.45
CA GLU A 180 -11.53 14.87 -16.78
C GLU A 180 -11.69 15.03 -18.30
N THR A 181 -10.64 14.75 -19.07
CA THR A 181 -10.70 14.80 -20.54
C THR A 181 -11.68 13.76 -21.10
N LEU A 182 -11.74 12.58 -20.49
CA LEU A 182 -12.66 11.51 -20.89
C LEU A 182 -14.12 11.94 -20.70
N GLU A 183 -14.44 12.56 -19.56
CA GLU A 183 -15.78 13.06 -19.25
C GLU A 183 -16.21 14.18 -20.21
N LEU A 184 -15.33 15.13 -20.52
CA LEU A 184 -15.61 16.18 -21.51
C LEU A 184 -15.88 15.61 -22.90
N LYS A 185 -15.12 14.59 -23.33
CA LYS A 185 -15.34 13.91 -24.61
C LYS A 185 -16.67 13.16 -24.62
N ARG A 186 -16.96 12.45 -23.53
CA ARG A 186 -18.23 11.74 -23.32
C ARG A 186 -19.43 12.70 -23.46
N GLU A 187 -19.39 13.84 -22.78
CA GLU A 187 -20.44 14.86 -22.88
C GLU A 187 -20.60 15.42 -24.30
N LEU A 188 -19.49 15.76 -24.96
CA LEU A 188 -19.49 16.29 -26.33
C LEU A 188 -20.13 15.31 -27.32
N TYR A 189 -19.68 14.05 -27.30
CA TYR A 189 -20.17 13.06 -28.26
C TYR A 189 -21.60 12.63 -27.97
N TYR A 190 -21.99 12.54 -26.70
CA TYR A 190 -23.40 12.34 -26.33
C TYR A 190 -24.28 13.45 -26.91
N LYS A 191 -23.91 14.71 -26.74
CA LYS A 191 -24.69 15.85 -27.28
C LYS A 191 -24.84 15.77 -28.79
N ASN A 192 -23.78 15.39 -29.50
CA ASN A 192 -23.82 15.26 -30.96
C ASN A 192 -24.73 14.11 -31.41
N ILE A 193 -24.59 12.92 -30.81
CA ILE A 193 -25.41 11.74 -31.13
C ILE A 193 -26.88 12.01 -30.78
N ALA A 194 -27.15 12.59 -29.61
CA ALA A 194 -28.49 12.94 -29.18
C ALA A 194 -29.15 13.94 -30.15
N ALA A 195 -28.45 15.02 -30.50
CA ALA A 195 -28.95 16.01 -31.44
C ALA A 195 -29.27 15.39 -32.80
N GLU A 196 -28.39 14.54 -33.33
CA GLU A 196 -28.60 13.87 -34.60
C GLU A 196 -29.86 12.98 -34.60
N LEU A 197 -29.96 12.06 -33.63
CA LEU A 197 -31.06 11.09 -33.58
C LEU A 197 -32.42 11.77 -33.34
N LEU A 198 -32.44 12.80 -32.48
CA LEU A 198 -33.66 13.56 -32.22
C LEU A 198 -34.09 14.39 -33.43
N VAL A 199 -33.15 15.05 -34.11
CA VAL A 199 -33.45 15.78 -35.36
C VAL A 199 -33.98 14.82 -36.42
N TYR A 200 -33.39 13.63 -36.56
CA TYR A 200 -33.91 12.62 -37.48
C TYR A 200 -35.36 12.22 -37.15
N ALA A 201 -35.64 11.88 -35.89
CA ALA A 201 -36.97 11.50 -35.46
C ALA A 201 -38.01 12.61 -35.70
N ASP A 202 -37.64 13.87 -35.45
CA ASP A 202 -38.47 15.03 -35.70
C ASP A 202 -38.76 15.22 -37.20
N ARG A 203 -37.73 15.16 -38.06
CA ARG A 203 -37.94 15.28 -39.52
C ARG A 203 -38.72 14.13 -40.12
N LEU A 204 -38.61 12.94 -39.54
CA LEU A 204 -39.42 11.79 -39.94
C LEU A 204 -40.91 11.98 -39.57
N LYS A 205 -41.21 12.59 -38.41
CA LYS A 205 -42.58 12.99 -38.04
C LYS A 205 -43.13 14.07 -38.96
N ASP A 206 -42.34 15.10 -39.26
CA ASP A 206 -42.72 16.15 -40.20
C ASP A 206 -43.10 15.54 -41.56
N LEU A 207 -42.29 14.61 -42.07
CA LEU A 207 -42.57 13.88 -43.31
C LEU A 207 -43.86 13.07 -43.20
N ARG A 208 -44.02 12.27 -42.14
CA ARG A 208 -45.26 11.52 -41.89
C ARG A 208 -46.48 12.44 -41.95
N ASP A 209 -46.44 13.57 -41.25
CA ASP A 209 -47.59 14.49 -41.14
C ASP A 209 -47.89 15.22 -42.45
N ALA A 210 -46.91 15.33 -43.34
CA ALA A 210 -47.10 15.86 -44.69
C ALA A 210 -47.77 14.87 -45.66
N LEU A 211 -47.64 13.55 -45.44
CA LEU A 211 -48.13 12.52 -46.37
C LEU A 211 -49.65 12.59 -46.64
N PRO A 212 -50.55 12.75 -45.65
CA PRO A 212 -51.98 12.84 -45.91
C PRO A 212 -52.40 14.02 -46.79
N ARG A 213 -51.55 15.06 -46.88
CA ARG A 213 -51.82 16.30 -47.63
C ARG A 213 -51.07 16.37 -48.96
N VAL A 214 -50.30 15.34 -49.32
CA VAL A 214 -49.45 15.33 -50.52
C VAL A 214 -50.25 15.56 -51.81
N ARG A 215 -51.54 15.17 -51.83
CA ARG A 215 -52.42 15.34 -52.98
C ARG A 215 -52.72 16.80 -53.31
N ASP A 216 -52.59 17.69 -52.33
CA ASP A 216 -52.86 19.12 -52.48
C ASP A 216 -51.72 19.80 -53.28
N ALA A 217 -50.54 19.19 -53.30
CA ALA A 217 -49.40 19.61 -54.10
C ALA A 217 -49.63 19.50 -55.62
N PHE A 218 -50.64 18.75 -56.08
CA PHE A 218 -51.06 18.76 -57.49
C PHE A 218 -51.93 19.96 -57.88
N ILE A 219 -52.41 20.73 -56.90
CA ILE A 219 -53.37 21.84 -57.11
C ILE A 219 -52.74 23.17 -56.70
N ASP A 220 -52.02 23.21 -55.59
CA ASP A 220 -51.43 24.42 -55.01
C ASP A 220 -49.89 24.34 -55.03
N GLN A 221 -49.25 25.27 -55.75
CA GLN A 221 -47.80 25.37 -55.79
C GLN A 221 -47.20 25.56 -54.39
N ARG A 222 -47.87 26.29 -53.49
CA ARG A 222 -47.38 26.47 -52.11
C ARG A 222 -47.42 25.15 -51.34
N ALA A 223 -48.38 24.27 -51.62
CA ALA A 223 -48.44 22.94 -51.02
C ALA A 223 -47.30 22.06 -51.52
N MET A 224 -46.98 22.15 -52.81
CA MET A 224 -45.81 21.49 -53.39
C MET A 224 -44.51 21.98 -52.76
N ASP A 225 -44.30 23.30 -52.66
CA ASP A 225 -43.09 23.87 -52.06
C ASP A 225 -42.93 23.46 -50.58
N ARG A 226 -44.04 23.34 -49.83
CA ARG A 226 -44.03 22.83 -48.45
C ARG A 226 -43.60 21.37 -48.39
N PHE A 227 -44.14 20.53 -49.28
CA PHE A 227 -43.79 19.11 -49.33
C PHE A 227 -42.32 18.92 -49.73
N ASP A 228 -41.85 19.65 -50.75
CA ASP A 228 -40.45 19.63 -51.19
C ASP A 228 -39.50 20.02 -50.05
N ARG A 229 -39.80 21.10 -49.30
CA ARG A 229 -39.02 21.48 -48.11
C ARG A 229 -38.98 20.39 -47.04
N THR A 230 -40.09 19.69 -46.84
CA THR A 230 -40.19 18.60 -45.84
C THR A 230 -39.30 17.41 -46.24
N ILE A 231 -39.34 17.02 -47.51
CA ILE A 231 -38.48 15.95 -48.05
C ILE A 231 -37.00 16.33 -47.95
N VAL A 232 -36.65 17.57 -48.31
CA VAL A 232 -35.26 18.07 -48.21
C VAL A 232 -34.78 18.03 -46.76
N ALA A 233 -35.58 18.54 -45.82
CA ALA A 233 -35.22 18.53 -44.40
C ALA A 233 -35.04 17.10 -43.86
N TYR A 234 -35.91 16.17 -44.25
CA TYR A 234 -35.76 14.75 -43.92
C TYR A 234 -34.47 14.16 -44.51
N ASN A 235 -34.18 14.41 -45.79
CA ASN A 235 -32.99 13.88 -46.44
C ASN A 235 -31.71 14.38 -45.76
N ILE A 236 -31.64 15.67 -45.39
CA ILE A 236 -30.51 16.23 -44.64
C ILE A 236 -30.31 15.49 -43.32
N ALA A 237 -31.39 15.25 -42.57
CA ALA A 237 -31.30 14.52 -41.30
C ALA A 237 -30.87 13.07 -41.51
N ARG A 238 -31.44 12.37 -42.50
CA ARG A 238 -31.08 10.99 -42.88
C ARG A 238 -29.61 10.89 -43.30
N ASP A 239 -29.13 11.85 -44.08
CA ASP A 239 -27.74 11.88 -44.56
C ASP A 239 -26.76 12.11 -43.39
N SER A 240 -27.14 12.91 -42.39
CA SER A 240 -26.36 13.04 -41.14
C SER A 240 -26.22 11.69 -40.45
N VAL A 241 -27.35 11.01 -40.18
CA VAL A 241 -27.38 9.67 -39.57
C VAL A 241 -26.50 8.69 -40.34
N LEU A 242 -26.61 8.66 -41.67
CA LEU A 242 -25.83 7.77 -42.52
C LEU A 242 -24.33 8.08 -42.45
N HIS A 243 -23.95 9.37 -42.52
CA HIS A 243 -22.56 9.79 -42.52
C HIS A 243 -21.86 9.51 -41.19
N ASN A 244 -22.58 9.70 -40.09
CA ASN A 244 -22.02 9.59 -38.74
C ASN A 244 -22.17 8.18 -38.13
N TYR A 245 -22.86 7.26 -38.80
CA TYR A 245 -23.12 5.92 -38.27
C TYR A 245 -21.83 5.18 -37.83
N GLU A 246 -20.88 4.99 -38.74
CA GLU A 246 -19.65 4.24 -38.44
C GLU A 246 -18.80 4.98 -37.39
N GLY A 247 -18.66 6.30 -37.53
CA GLY A 247 -17.90 7.12 -36.59
C GLY A 247 -18.49 7.06 -35.18
N SER A 248 -19.79 7.22 -35.05
CA SER A 248 -20.49 7.23 -33.76
C SER A 248 -20.42 5.87 -33.07
N THR A 249 -20.55 4.77 -33.80
CA THR A 249 -20.41 3.43 -33.21
C THR A 249 -18.98 3.14 -32.73
N VAL A 250 -17.95 3.60 -33.45
CA VAL A 250 -16.55 3.49 -33.04
C VAL A 250 -16.28 4.34 -31.79
N ILE A 251 -16.76 5.58 -31.77
CA ILE A 251 -16.63 6.49 -30.63
C ILE A 251 -17.34 5.90 -29.41
N VAL A 252 -18.55 5.39 -29.57
CA VAL A 252 -19.30 4.78 -28.47
C VAL A 252 -18.58 3.54 -27.95
N ARG A 253 -17.97 2.74 -28.83
CA ARG A 253 -17.15 1.60 -28.40
C ARG A 253 -15.97 2.03 -27.53
N ALA A 254 -15.28 3.10 -27.92
CA ALA A 254 -14.11 3.58 -27.21
C ALA A 254 -14.44 4.20 -25.85
N LEU A 255 -15.57 4.90 -25.74
CA LEU A 255 -15.91 5.70 -24.57
C LEU A 255 -16.90 5.02 -23.61
N TRP A 256 -17.76 4.15 -24.11
CA TRP A 256 -18.82 3.45 -23.37
C TRP A 256 -18.75 1.92 -23.45
N GLY A 257 -17.97 1.37 -24.38
CA GLY A 257 -17.77 -0.08 -24.52
C GLY A 257 -18.54 -0.73 -25.67
N SER A 258 -18.24 -2.01 -25.92
CA SER A 258 -18.73 -2.76 -27.07
C SER A 258 -20.24 -3.01 -27.04
N GLU A 259 -20.82 -3.21 -25.86
CA GLU A 259 -22.26 -3.48 -25.69
C GLU A 259 -23.09 -2.31 -26.20
N LEU A 260 -22.85 -1.10 -25.67
CA LEU A 260 -23.56 0.11 -26.09
C LEU A 260 -23.26 0.51 -27.54
N SER A 261 -22.06 0.21 -28.04
CA SER A 261 -21.71 0.38 -29.45
C SER A 261 -22.57 -0.49 -30.36
N ASN A 262 -22.79 -1.75 -29.98
CA ASN A 262 -23.61 -2.68 -30.76
C ASN A 262 -25.09 -2.29 -30.72
N GLU A 263 -25.60 -1.88 -29.57
CA GLU A 263 -26.98 -1.39 -29.45
C GLU A 263 -27.23 -0.14 -30.29
N LEU A 264 -26.31 0.84 -30.24
CA LEU A 264 -26.38 2.02 -31.08
C LEU A 264 -26.34 1.64 -32.57
N GLY A 265 -25.52 0.65 -32.93
CA GLY A 265 -25.47 0.16 -34.31
C GLY A 265 -26.78 -0.44 -34.80
N GLN A 266 -27.45 -1.23 -33.95
CA GLN A 266 -28.78 -1.76 -34.25
C GLN A 266 -29.82 -0.65 -34.42
N LEU A 267 -29.74 0.41 -33.61
CA LEU A 267 -30.63 1.58 -33.74
C LEU A 267 -30.41 2.32 -35.07
N TYR A 268 -29.16 2.48 -35.50
CA TYR A 268 -28.83 3.04 -36.82
C TYR A 268 -29.34 2.15 -37.96
N GLU A 269 -29.20 0.83 -37.83
CA GLU A 269 -29.72 -0.13 -38.81
C GLU A 269 -31.26 -0.09 -38.91
N GLU A 270 -31.97 -0.08 -37.78
CA GLU A 270 -33.43 0.11 -37.75
C GLU A 270 -33.82 1.44 -38.43
N THR A 271 -33.05 2.50 -38.19
CA THR A 271 -33.29 3.81 -38.79
C THR A 271 -33.14 3.81 -40.32
N LEU A 272 -32.05 3.23 -40.82
CA LEU A 272 -31.67 3.33 -42.23
C LEU A 272 -32.31 2.23 -43.09
N GLU A 273 -32.40 1.00 -42.58
CA GLU A 273 -32.92 -0.14 -43.31
C GLU A 273 -34.44 -0.27 -43.10
N ASP A 274 -34.91 -0.34 -41.86
CA ASP A 274 -36.33 -0.63 -41.59
C ASP A 274 -37.23 0.58 -41.82
N VAL A 275 -36.77 1.79 -41.48
CA VAL A 275 -37.57 3.00 -41.67
C VAL A 275 -37.28 3.64 -43.02
N HIS A 276 -36.04 4.06 -43.27
CA HIS A 276 -35.74 4.80 -44.49
C HIS A 276 -35.91 3.94 -45.75
N LYS A 277 -35.19 2.82 -45.87
CA LYS A 277 -35.19 2.04 -47.10
C LYS A 277 -36.52 1.33 -47.38
N GLN A 278 -37.20 0.79 -46.38
CA GLN A 278 -38.45 0.06 -46.58
C GLN A 278 -39.71 0.94 -46.67
N THR A 279 -39.69 2.13 -46.07
CA THR A 279 -40.88 3.00 -45.99
C THR A 279 -40.72 4.32 -46.73
N VAL A 280 -39.60 5.03 -46.55
CA VAL A 280 -39.43 6.39 -47.10
C VAL A 280 -38.86 6.39 -48.52
N LEU A 281 -37.81 5.60 -48.79
CA LEU A 281 -37.15 5.53 -50.10
C LEU A 281 -38.13 5.19 -51.26
N PRO A 282 -39.11 4.27 -51.10
CA PRO A 282 -40.10 4.00 -52.15
C PRO A 282 -40.98 5.21 -52.52
N LEU A 283 -41.06 6.25 -51.68
CA LEU A 283 -41.79 7.47 -52.01
C LEU A 283 -41.15 8.22 -53.19
N ASN A 284 -39.84 8.05 -53.44
CA ASN A 284 -39.19 8.65 -54.59
C ASN A 284 -39.85 8.17 -55.91
N THR A 285 -40.11 6.88 -56.03
CA THR A 285 -40.71 6.30 -57.25
C THR A 285 -42.23 6.35 -57.24
N THR A 286 -42.86 6.22 -56.07
CA THR A 286 -44.32 6.13 -55.97
C THR A 286 -45.01 7.49 -55.84
N VAL A 287 -44.30 8.52 -55.36
CA VAL A 287 -44.81 9.88 -55.17
C VAL A 287 -44.05 10.91 -55.99
N LEU A 288 -42.73 11.04 -55.80
CA LEU A 288 -41.95 12.12 -56.43
C LEU A 288 -41.91 11.98 -57.96
N ASP A 289 -41.76 10.76 -58.49
CA ASP A 289 -41.79 10.53 -59.93
C ASP A 289 -43.17 10.82 -60.54
N GLN A 290 -44.26 10.68 -59.78
CA GLN A 290 -45.58 11.08 -60.28
C GLN A 290 -45.71 12.60 -60.40
N PHE A 291 -45.09 13.37 -59.50
CA PHE A 291 -45.02 14.83 -59.65
C PHE A 291 -44.20 15.22 -60.88
N ARG A 292 -43.05 14.56 -61.10
CA ARG A 292 -42.19 14.78 -62.28
C ARG A 292 -42.94 14.47 -63.58
N ALA A 293 -43.60 13.32 -63.65
CA ALA A 293 -44.36 12.89 -64.82
C ALA A 293 -45.54 13.82 -65.16
N VAL A 294 -46.21 14.39 -64.14
CA VAL A 294 -47.26 15.39 -64.37
C VAL A 294 -46.68 16.71 -64.91
N ARG A 295 -45.54 17.17 -64.38
CA ARG A 295 -44.85 18.37 -64.88
C ARG A 295 -44.32 18.20 -66.30
N ALA A 296 -43.92 16.98 -66.67
CA ALA A 296 -43.48 16.62 -68.02
C ALA A 296 -44.64 16.32 -68.99
N GLU A 297 -45.90 16.49 -68.56
CA GLU A 297 -47.12 16.21 -69.34
C GLU A 297 -47.29 14.73 -69.77
N GLU A 298 -46.53 13.81 -69.19
CA GLU A 298 -46.56 12.37 -69.50
C GLU A 298 -47.80 11.67 -68.92
N VAL A 299 -48.33 12.19 -67.81
CA VAL A 299 -49.46 11.59 -67.09
C VAL A 299 -50.50 12.66 -66.71
N ARG A 300 -51.78 12.33 -66.88
CA ARG A 300 -52.88 13.21 -66.44
C ARG A 300 -52.86 13.42 -64.91
N PRO A 301 -52.98 14.67 -64.41
CA PRO A 301 -52.94 14.97 -62.98
C PRO A 301 -53.89 14.13 -62.11
N ALA A 302 -55.12 13.90 -62.57
CA ALA A 302 -56.11 13.11 -61.84
C ALA A 302 -55.68 11.64 -61.61
N LYS A 303 -54.99 11.04 -62.60
CA LYS A 303 -54.49 9.66 -62.51
C LYS A 303 -53.29 9.57 -61.58
N ALA A 304 -52.36 10.53 -61.68
CA ALA A 304 -51.21 10.64 -60.79
C ALA A 304 -51.65 10.87 -59.34
N ARG A 305 -52.59 11.79 -59.11
CA ARG A 305 -53.12 12.10 -57.77
C ARG A 305 -53.67 10.88 -57.04
N LYS A 306 -54.44 10.01 -57.73
CA LYS A 306 -54.99 8.78 -57.13
C LYS A 306 -53.90 7.77 -56.75
N LYS A 307 -52.83 7.65 -57.57
CA LYS A 307 -51.68 6.78 -57.27
C LYS A 307 -50.90 7.29 -56.06
N VAL A 308 -50.60 8.59 -56.06
CA VAL A 308 -49.88 9.26 -54.97
C VAL A 308 -50.65 9.14 -53.65
N ASP A 309 -51.96 9.39 -53.66
CA ASP A 309 -52.81 9.28 -52.46
C ASP A 309 -52.75 7.88 -51.84
N LYS A 310 -52.84 6.83 -52.68
CA LYS A 310 -52.69 5.44 -52.22
C LYS A 310 -51.30 5.17 -51.63
N ALA A 311 -50.23 5.58 -52.32
CA ALA A 311 -48.87 5.34 -51.87
C ALA A 311 -48.54 6.09 -50.57
N ALA A 312 -48.96 7.35 -50.47
CA ALA A 312 -48.75 8.18 -49.30
C ALA A 312 -49.52 7.66 -48.08
N ASN A 313 -50.75 7.18 -48.25
CA ASN A 313 -51.51 6.56 -47.14
C ASN A 313 -50.82 5.27 -46.65
N ILE A 314 -50.29 4.42 -47.54
CA ILE A 314 -49.55 3.22 -47.13
C ILE A 314 -48.30 3.60 -46.32
N ALA A 315 -47.54 4.60 -46.77
CA ALA A 315 -46.36 5.05 -46.05
C ALA A 315 -46.73 5.73 -44.72
N PHE A 316 -47.81 6.50 -44.67
CA PHE A 316 -48.33 7.13 -43.47
C PHE A 316 -48.66 6.10 -42.38
N GLU A 317 -49.40 5.05 -42.73
CA GLU A 317 -49.73 3.96 -41.79
C GLU A 317 -48.49 3.22 -41.30
N LYS A 318 -47.52 2.95 -42.17
CA LYS A 318 -46.25 2.33 -41.77
C LYS A 318 -45.48 3.22 -40.79
N LEU A 319 -45.36 4.51 -41.09
CA LEU A 319 -44.65 5.46 -40.24
C LEU A 319 -45.35 5.69 -38.90
N ASN A 320 -46.68 5.68 -38.84
CA ASN A 320 -47.44 5.72 -37.58
C ASN A 320 -47.08 4.57 -36.64
N ASN A 321 -46.80 3.39 -37.20
CA ASN A 321 -46.41 2.22 -36.42
C ASN A 321 -44.92 2.22 -36.05
N GLN A 322 -44.05 2.67 -36.97
CA GLN A 322 -42.59 2.62 -36.79
C GLN A 322 -42.06 3.73 -35.87
N ILE A 323 -42.58 4.96 -35.99
CA ILE A 323 -42.05 6.13 -35.27
C ILE A 323 -42.10 5.97 -33.75
N PRO A 324 -43.22 5.53 -33.12
CA PRO A 324 -43.26 5.40 -31.66
C PRO A 324 -42.22 4.42 -31.11
N LYS A 325 -42.00 3.30 -31.83
CA LYS A 325 -40.98 2.31 -31.48
C LYS A 325 -39.58 2.92 -31.61
N LEU A 326 -39.29 3.60 -32.72
CA LEU A 326 -38.00 4.26 -32.94
C LEU A 326 -37.71 5.32 -31.87
N GLU A 327 -38.68 6.18 -31.55
CA GLU A 327 -38.53 7.21 -30.51
C GLU A 327 -38.28 6.58 -29.13
N SER A 328 -38.94 5.47 -28.82
CA SER A 328 -38.68 4.71 -27.60
C SER A 328 -37.25 4.18 -27.56
N ASN A 329 -36.78 3.59 -28.65
CA ASN A 329 -35.43 3.04 -28.75
C ASN A 329 -34.36 4.14 -28.66
N ILE A 330 -34.58 5.29 -29.31
CA ILE A 330 -33.72 6.48 -29.17
C ILE A 330 -33.65 6.91 -27.69
N LYS A 331 -34.79 7.07 -27.02
CA LYS A 331 -34.81 7.48 -25.60
C LYS A 331 -34.05 6.51 -24.70
N VAL A 332 -34.24 5.21 -24.89
CA VAL A 332 -33.53 4.17 -24.12
C VAL A 332 -32.03 4.25 -24.37
N MET A 333 -31.61 4.37 -25.63
CA MET A 333 -30.19 4.48 -25.99
C MET A 333 -29.55 5.72 -25.37
N LEU A 334 -30.21 6.88 -25.47
CA LEU A 334 -29.70 8.12 -24.88
C LEU A 334 -29.62 8.04 -23.35
N ALA A 335 -30.61 7.45 -22.68
CA ALA A 335 -30.55 7.24 -21.24
C ALA A 335 -29.38 6.33 -20.82
N LYS A 336 -29.08 5.28 -21.60
CA LYS A 336 -27.93 4.41 -21.34
C LYS A 336 -26.59 5.14 -21.54
N LEU A 337 -26.48 6.00 -22.54
CA LEU A 337 -25.27 6.80 -22.77
C LEU A 337 -25.08 7.87 -21.68
N GLU A 338 -26.17 8.47 -21.20
CA GLU A 338 -26.13 9.48 -20.13
C GLU A 338 -25.79 8.88 -18.77
N ALA A 339 -26.23 7.64 -18.49
CA ALA A 339 -26.00 6.97 -17.22
C ALA A 339 -24.51 6.78 -16.87
N SER A 340 -23.59 6.89 -17.83
CA SER A 340 -22.15 6.77 -17.56
C SER A 340 -21.51 8.05 -17.01
N PHE A 341 -22.24 9.16 -16.94
CA PHE A 341 -21.75 10.44 -16.39
C PHE A 341 -21.85 10.52 -14.87
N HIS A 342 -22.48 9.51 -14.24
CA HIS A 342 -22.76 9.42 -12.82
C HIS A 342 -22.26 8.08 -12.28
#